data_AF-A0A1S6KZJ4-F1
#
_entry.id   AF-A0A1S6KZJ4-F1
#
_cell.length_a   1.000
_cell.length_b   1.000
_cell.length_c   1.000
_cell.angle_alpha   90.00
_cell.angle_beta   90.00
_cell.angle_gamma   90.00
#
_symmetry.space_group_name_H-M   'P 1'
#
loop_
_entity.id
_entity.type
_entity.pdbx_description
1 polymer ?
#
loop_
_entity_poly.entity_id
_entity_poly.type
_entity_poly.pdbx_seq_one_letter_code
_entity_poly.pdbx_strand_id
1 'polypeptide(L)' 'LPAPESSNNPLGYKFSWSSRGVLLALRNSAKFLENGQVVEVNGPELMRSVKPISIYPAFSVVGYANRDSSFYNKRYNMP' A
#
# COMPACT_ATOMS: atom_id res chain seq x y z
N LEU A 1 4.38 -10.92 -1.55
CA LEU A 1 5.21 -10.82 -2.78
C LEU A 1 5.97 -12.13 -2.93
N PRO A 2 6.27 -12.57 -4.17
CA PRO A 2 7.20 -13.68 -4.37
C PRO A 2 8.63 -13.28 -3.96
N ALA A 3 9.50 -14.26 -3.75
CA ALA A 3 10.95 -14.02 -3.69
C ALA A 3 11.45 -13.38 -5.01
N PRO A 4 12.54 -12.60 -5.02
CA PRO A 4 13.03 -11.90 -6.22
C PRO A 4 13.23 -12.81 -7.44
N GLU A 5 13.83 -13.98 -7.26
CA GLU A 5 14.03 -14.99 -8.29
C GLU A 5 12.72 -15.56 -8.86
N SER A 6 11.61 -15.36 -8.14
CA SER A 6 10.27 -15.80 -8.51
C SER A 6 9.37 -14.65 -9.01
N SER A 7 9.89 -13.44 -9.21
CA SER A 7 9.10 -12.26 -9.58
C SER A 7 9.11 -11.93 -11.08
N ASN A 8 9.77 -12.72 -11.94
CA ASN A 8 9.85 -12.46 -13.38
C ASN A 8 8.52 -12.76 -14.11
N ASN A 9 7.53 -11.89 -13.92
CA ASN A 9 6.25 -11.89 -14.63
C ASN A 9 5.74 -10.44 -14.77
N PRO A 10 4.73 -10.18 -15.62
CA PRO A 10 4.29 -8.81 -15.93
C PRO A 10 3.87 -7.95 -14.73
N LEU A 11 3.46 -8.55 -13.62
CA LEU A 11 3.02 -7.84 -12.42
C LEU A 11 4.07 -7.85 -11.30
N GLY A 12 5.16 -8.61 -11.43
CA GLY A 12 6.06 -8.86 -10.30
C GLY A 12 5.39 -9.56 -9.12
N TYR A 13 4.24 -10.21 -9.34
CA TYR A 13 3.35 -10.68 -8.27
C TYR A 13 2.90 -12.13 -8.48
N LYS A 14 2.60 -12.84 -7.38
CA LYS A 14 1.96 -14.16 -7.38
C LYS A 14 0.88 -14.18 -6.30
N PHE A 15 -0.28 -14.76 -6.62
CA PHE A 15 -1.40 -14.83 -5.69
C PHE A 15 -1.18 -15.90 -4.62
N SER A 16 -1.32 -15.53 -3.35
CA SER A 16 -1.37 -16.45 -2.20
C SER A 16 -2.74 -16.45 -1.51
N TRP A 17 -3.67 -15.63 -1.99
CA TRP A 17 -5.04 -15.48 -1.51
C TRP A 17 -5.92 -14.95 -2.66
N SER A 18 -7.21 -14.69 -2.39
CA SER A 18 -8.19 -14.28 -3.40
C SER A 18 -7.69 -13.17 -4.35
N SER A 19 -7.51 -13.50 -5.63
CA SER A 19 -7.08 -12.56 -6.67
C SER A 19 -8.08 -11.40 -6.84
N ARG A 20 -9.38 -11.69 -6.75
CA ARG A 20 -10.44 -10.67 -6.72
C ARG A 20 -10.23 -9.68 -5.58
N GLY A 21 -9.89 -10.17 -4.39
CA GLY A 21 -9.62 -9.32 -3.24
C GLY A 21 -8.40 -8.43 -3.43
N VAL A 22 -7.31 -8.95 -4.02
CA VAL A 22 -6.12 -8.16 -4.38
C VAL A 22 -6.50 -7.00 -5.30
N LEU A 23 -7.22 -7.29 -6.40
CA LEU A 23 -7.59 -6.28 -7.39
C LEU A 23 -8.54 -5.21 -6.83
N LEU A 24 -9.49 -5.61 -5.97
CA LEU A 24 -10.36 -4.65 -5.29
C LEU A 24 -9.62 -3.79 -4.28
N ALA A 25 -8.58 -4.33 -3.63
CA ALA A 25 -7.77 -3.56 -2.69
C ALA A 25 -7.07 -2.37 -3.36
N LEU A 26 -6.69 -2.51 -4.64
CA LEU A 26 -6.08 -1.43 -5.44
C LEU A 26 -7.06 -0.31 -5.82
N ARG A 27 -8.36 -0.45 -5.50
CA ARG A 27 -9.40 0.56 -5.76
C ARG A 27 -9.97 1.20 -4.50
N ASN A 28 -9.43 0.86 -3.32
CA ASN A 28 -9.88 1.45 -2.06
C ASN A 28 -9.47 2.93 -1.98
N SER A 29 -10.29 3.77 -1.36
CA SER A 29 -9.80 5.07 -0.87
C SER A 29 -8.85 4.86 0.31
N ALA A 30 -7.96 5.81 0.54
CA ALA A 30 -7.06 5.83 1.68
C ALA A 30 -7.15 7.14 2.46
N LYS A 31 -6.89 7.08 3.77
CA LYS A 31 -6.86 8.22 4.69
C LYS A 31 -5.78 7.99 5.73
N PHE A 32 -4.88 8.94 5.96
CA PHE A 32 -3.80 8.81 6.94
C PHE A 32 -3.38 10.17 7.47
N LEU A 33 -2.58 10.17 8.54
CA LEU A 33 -1.97 11.37 9.09
C LEU A 33 -0.54 11.49 8.56
N GLU A 34 -0.19 12.64 8.00
CA GLU A 34 1.17 12.99 7.56
C GLU A 34 1.47 14.42 8.01
N ASN A 35 2.57 14.61 8.74
CA ASN A 35 2.98 15.92 9.28
C ASN A 35 1.87 16.67 10.06
N GLY A 36 1.07 15.92 10.84
CA GLY A 36 -0.04 16.47 11.63
C GLY A 36 -1.31 16.81 10.83
N GLN A 37 -1.33 16.55 9.52
CA GLN A 37 -2.47 16.79 8.66
C GLN A 37 -3.11 15.49 8.18
N VAL A 38 -4.43 15.50 8.03
CA VAL A 38 -5.16 14.39 7.42
C VAL A 38 -4.99 14.46 5.90
N VAL A 39 -4.42 13.41 5.32
CA VAL A 39 -4.32 13.21 3.88
C VAL A 39 -5.34 12.18 3.45
N GLU A 40 -6.10 12.49 2.40
CA GLU A 40 -7.10 11.60 1.81
C GLU A 40 -6.77 11.34 0.33
N VAL A 41 -6.89 10.09 -0.09
CA VAL A 41 -6.65 9.63 -1.46
C VAL A 41 -7.89 8.91 -1.95
N ASN A 42 -8.50 9.42 -3.02
CA ASN A 42 -9.65 8.77 -3.63
C ASN A 42 -9.25 7.46 -4.31
N GLY A 43 -10.12 6.45 -4.26
CA GLY A 43 -9.84 5.12 -4.81
C GLY A 43 -9.28 5.08 -6.24
N PRO A 44 -9.83 5.84 -7.21
CA PRO A 44 -9.28 5.92 -8.56
C PRO A 44 -7.86 6.49 -8.65
N GLU A 45 -7.46 7.31 -7.68
CA GLU A 45 -6.16 7.98 -7.63
C GLU A 45 -5.12 7.18 -6.80
N LEU A 46 -5.52 6.11 -6.11
CA LEU A 46 -4.64 5.37 -5.20
C LEU A 46 -3.37 4.87 -5.89
N MET A 47 -3.48 4.34 -7.11
CA MET A 47 -2.32 3.85 -7.85
C MET A 47 -1.44 4.97 -8.39
N ARG A 48 -1.94 6.21 -8.47
CA ARG A 48 -1.14 7.40 -8.81
C ARG A 48 -0.36 7.92 -7.61
N SER A 49 -0.77 7.60 -6.38
CA SER A 49 -0.05 7.98 -5.15
C SER A 49 1.05 7.00 -4.74
N VAL A 50 1.39 6.02 -5.58
CA VAL A 50 2.42 5.01 -5.30
C VAL A 50 3.79 5.69 -5.16
N LYS A 51 4.54 5.33 -4.11
CA LYS A 51 5.90 5.84 -3.87
C LYS A 51 6.90 4.67 -3.81
N PRO A 52 8.15 4.86 -4.28
CA PRO A 52 9.22 3.89 -4.03
C PRO A 52 9.52 3.85 -2.53
N ILE A 53 9.79 2.65 -1.99
CA ILE A 53 10.13 2.46 -0.58
C ILE A 53 11.53 1.88 -0.49
N SER A 54 12.46 2.64 0.08
CA SER A 54 13.84 2.17 0.29
C SER A 54 13.94 1.44 1.62
N ILE A 55 13.75 0.11 1.61
CA ILE A 55 13.90 -0.74 2.81
C ILE A 55 15.31 -1.36 2.86
N TYR A 56 15.75 -1.92 1.73
CA TYR A 56 17.05 -2.56 1.58
C TYR A 56 17.54 -2.39 0.14
N PRO A 57 18.85 -2.13 -0.10
CA PRO A 57 19.35 -1.83 -1.45
C PRO A 57 19.07 -2.91 -2.50
N ALA A 58 18.95 -4.18 -2.09
CA ALA A 58 18.65 -5.28 -3.00
C ALA A 58 17.16 -5.40 -3.39
N PHE A 59 16.26 -4.62 -2.77
CA PHE A 59 14.82 -4.67 -3.06
C PHE A 59 14.36 -3.44 -3.83
N SER A 60 13.62 -3.67 -4.91
CA SER A 60 12.89 -2.63 -5.65
C SER A 60 11.41 -2.72 -5.30
N VAL A 61 11.01 -2.11 -4.17
CA VAL A 61 9.63 -2.14 -3.69
C VAL A 61 8.96 -0.76 -3.79
N VAL A 62 7.65 -0.79 -4.00
CA VAL A 62 6.78 0.38 -4.00
C VAL A 62 5.68 0.20 -2.96
N GLY A 63 5.13 1.30 -2.45
CA GLY A 63 4.09 1.32 -1.45
C GLY A 63 2.99 2.32 -1.77
N TYR A 64 1.78 2.03 -1.28
CA TYR A 64 0.62 2.90 -1.33
C TYR A 64 -0.13 2.82 0.01
N ALA A 65 -0.89 3.85 0.34
CA ALA A 65 -1.61 3.92 1.61
C ALA A 65 -2.75 2.89 1.69
N ASN A 66 -2.96 2.30 2.88
CA ASN A 66 -3.97 1.27 3.09
C ASN A 66 -5.18 1.82 3.85
N ARG A 67 -6.33 1.94 3.15
CA ARG A 67 -7.63 2.33 3.75
C ARG A 67 -7.47 3.51 4.73
N ASP A 68 -8.25 3.53 5.79
CA ASP A 68 -8.14 4.52 6.84
C ASP A 68 -7.12 4.06 7.89
N SER A 69 -6.09 4.87 8.12
CA SER A 69 -5.10 4.71 9.17
C SER A 69 -5.24 5.77 10.28
N SER A 70 -6.13 6.77 10.12
CA SER A 70 -6.29 7.87 11.07
C SER A 70 -6.77 7.41 12.45
N PHE A 71 -7.48 6.27 12.52
CA PHE A 71 -7.95 5.72 13.78
C PHE A 71 -6.85 5.10 14.65
N TYR A 72 -5.65 4.86 14.10
CA TYR A 72 -4.58 4.19 14.84
C TYR A 72 -4.03 5.02 16.00
N ASN A 73 -4.14 6.36 15.95
CA ASN A 73 -3.75 7.23 17.07
C ASN A 73 -4.49 6.84 18.37
N LYS A 74 -5.80 6.59 18.27
CA LYS A 74 -6.68 6.21 19.37
C LYS A 74 -6.54 4.73 19.67
N ARG A 75 -6.40 3.88 18.64
CA ARG A 75 -6.28 2.44 18.80
C ARG A 75 -5.03 2.02 19.57
N TYR A 76 -3.95 2.78 19.43
CA TYR A 76 -2.66 2.50 20.04
C TYR A 76 -2.22 3.52 21.11
N ASN A 77 -3.09 4.47 21.47
CA ASN A 77 -2.78 5.53 22.44
C ASN A 77 -1.51 6.33 22.08
N MET A 78 -1.39 6.71 20.80
CA MET A 78 -0.29 7.49 20.23
C MET A 78 -0.84 8.82 19.69
N PRO A 79 -1.12 9.82 20.57
CA PRO A 79 -1.64 11.12 20.16
C PRO A 79 -0.66 11.93 19.32
#